data_AF-A0A259PZU7-F1
#
_entry.id   AF-A0A259PZU7-F1
#
_cell.length_a   1.000
_cell.length_b   1.000
_cell.length_c   1.000
_cell.angle_alpha   90.00
_cell.angle_beta   90.00
_cell.angle_gamma   90.00
#
_symmetry.space_group_name_H-M   'P 1'
#
loop_
_entity.id
_entity.type
_entity.pdbx_description
1 polymer ?
#
loop_
_entity_poly.entity_id
_entity_poly.type
_entity_poly.pdbx_seq_one_letter_code
_entity_poly.pdbx_strand_id
1 'polypeptide(L)'
;MRSSGMVSGHSNHAQRVQTIREVWQRDRVMIDPHTADGVAVARSHQDEGVPMLVVETALPAKFSATLVEAIAQEPPRPPGSEDLERRPQRFTVMKPDVDALKAYITQHV
;
A
#
# COMPACT_ATOMS: atom_id res chain seq x y z
N MET A 1 -22.23 13.39 14.92
CA MET A 1 -20.99 12.60 15.14
C MET A 1 -21.29 11.48 16.12
N ARG A 2 -20.77 10.26 15.90
CA ARG A 2 -20.81 9.21 16.93
C ARG A 2 -20.05 9.70 18.16
N SER A 3 -20.43 9.28 19.36
CA SER A 3 -19.82 9.72 20.62
C SER A 3 -18.31 9.46 20.71
N SER A 4 -17.77 8.57 19.88
CA SER A 4 -16.34 8.23 19.82
C SER A 4 -15.49 9.13 18.92
N GLY A 5 -16.09 10.02 18.11
CA GLY A 5 -15.37 10.78 17.08
C GLY A 5 -14.88 9.95 15.88
N MET A 6 -15.13 8.63 15.88
CA MET A 6 -14.72 7.75 14.80
C MET A 6 -15.79 7.62 13.72
N VAL A 7 -15.35 7.74 12.47
CA VAL A 7 -16.14 7.46 11.25
C VAL A 7 -15.35 6.50 10.35
N SER A 8 -16.05 5.82 9.46
CA SER A 8 -15.44 4.88 8.50
C SER A 8 -16.04 5.10 7.11
N GLY A 9 -15.22 4.91 6.09
CA GLY A 9 -15.64 4.84 4.70
C GLY A 9 -15.10 3.57 4.03
N HIS A 10 -15.26 3.49 2.72
CA HIS A 10 -14.68 2.42 1.91
C HIS A 10 -14.31 2.98 0.53
N SER A 11 -13.34 2.35 -0.13
CA SER A 11 -13.13 2.49 -1.56
C SER A 11 -13.06 1.12 -2.24
N ASN A 12 -13.55 1.06 -3.47
CA ASN A 12 -13.32 -0.06 -4.36
C ASN A 12 -12.06 0.18 -5.22
N HIS A 13 -11.70 -0.82 -6.02
CA HIS A 13 -10.51 -0.76 -6.89
C HIS A 13 -10.53 0.46 -7.84
N ALA A 14 -11.64 0.69 -8.54
CA ALA A 14 -11.78 1.80 -9.49
C ALA A 14 -11.60 3.16 -8.80
N GLN A 15 -12.13 3.33 -7.59
CA GLN A 15 -11.96 4.54 -6.79
C GLN A 15 -10.50 4.76 -6.40
N ARG A 16 -9.75 3.71 -6.02
CA ARG A 16 -8.31 3.83 -5.72
C ARG A 16 -7.51 4.22 -6.95
N VAL A 17 -7.75 3.56 -8.09
CA VAL A 17 -7.08 3.86 -9.37
C VAL A 17 -7.32 5.31 -9.78
N GLN A 18 -8.57 5.78 -9.68
CA GLN A 18 -8.91 7.16 -9.97
C GLN A 18 -8.25 8.14 -8.99
N THR A 19 -8.20 7.81 -7.70
CA THR A 19 -7.57 8.65 -6.67
C THR A 19 -6.06 8.78 -6.90
N ILE A 20 -5.37 7.69 -7.23
CA ILE A 20 -3.95 7.70 -7.61
C ILE A 20 -3.73 8.64 -8.80
N ARG A 21 -4.57 8.52 -9.84
CA ARG A 21 -4.50 9.36 -11.04
C ARG A 21 -4.67 10.84 -10.72
N GLU A 22 -5.64 11.19 -9.89
CA GLU A 22 -5.91 12.57 -9.50
C GLU A 22 -4.79 13.19 -8.68
N VAL A 23 -4.25 12.44 -7.70
CA VAL A 23 -3.10 12.90 -6.90
C VAL A 23 -1.86 13.09 -7.78
N TRP A 24 -1.60 12.16 -8.71
CA TRP A 24 -0.52 12.32 -9.67
C TRP A 24 -0.71 13.54 -10.58
N GLN A 25 -1.90 13.75 -11.12
CA GLN A 25 -2.19 14.87 -12.02
C GLN A 25 -2.05 16.22 -11.33
N ARG A 26 -2.50 16.33 -10.07
CA ARG A 26 -2.51 17.57 -9.30
C ARG A 26 -1.14 17.87 -8.69
N ASP A 27 -0.54 16.88 -8.02
CA ASP A 27 0.59 17.09 -7.11
C ASP A 27 1.90 16.47 -7.63
N ARG A 28 1.84 15.64 -8.68
CA ARG A 28 2.98 14.86 -9.20
C ARG A 28 3.62 13.96 -8.14
N VAL A 29 2.82 13.52 -7.18
CA VAL A 29 3.20 12.53 -6.17
C VAL A 29 2.58 11.18 -6.54
N MET A 30 3.39 10.13 -6.54
CA MET A 30 2.90 8.76 -6.65
C MET A 30 2.52 8.26 -5.26
N ILE A 31 1.30 7.72 -5.11
CA ILE A 31 0.83 7.10 -3.87
C ILE A 31 0.42 5.66 -4.13
N ASP A 32 0.62 4.80 -3.14
CA ASP A 32 0.25 3.40 -3.21
C ASP A 32 -1.29 3.21 -3.05
N PRO A 33 -1.84 2.02 -3.34
CA PRO A 33 -3.29 1.79 -3.22
C PRO A 33 -3.83 1.94 -1.79
N HIS A 34 -3.04 1.69 -0.74
CA HIS A 34 -3.51 1.85 0.65
C HIS A 34 -3.64 3.34 1.00
N THR A 35 -2.67 4.15 0.60
CA THR A 35 -2.70 5.60 0.76
C THR A 35 -3.83 6.21 -0.06
N ALA A 36 -4.07 5.70 -1.27
CA ALA A 36 -5.19 6.11 -2.10
C ALA A 36 -6.56 5.79 -1.48
N ASP A 37 -6.70 4.66 -0.78
CA ASP A 37 -7.91 4.34 0.00
C ASP A 37 -8.14 5.39 1.09
N GLY A 38 -7.09 5.72 1.85
CA GLY A 38 -7.11 6.77 2.86
C GLY A 38 -7.49 8.13 2.30
N VAL A 39 -6.88 8.55 1.18
CA VAL A 39 -7.20 9.82 0.50
C VAL A 39 -8.65 9.85 0.00
N ALA A 40 -9.12 8.76 -0.59
CA ALA A 40 -10.48 8.68 -1.13
C ALA A 40 -11.52 8.88 -0.03
N VAL A 41 -11.38 8.19 1.11
CA VAL A 41 -12.28 8.33 2.25
C VAL A 41 -12.10 9.68 2.96
N ALA A 42 -10.86 10.15 3.14
CA ALA A 42 -10.60 11.40 3.84
C ALA A 42 -11.26 12.61 3.15
N ARG A 43 -11.32 12.62 1.82
CA ARG A 43 -11.96 13.70 1.03
C ARG A 43 -13.46 13.88 1.31
N SER A 44 -14.19 12.83 1.73
CA SER A 44 -15.60 12.96 2.12
C SER A 44 -15.82 13.40 3.57
N HIS A 45 -14.75 13.62 4.33
CA HIS A 45 -14.77 13.95 5.75
C HIS A 45 -13.91 15.17 6.09
N GLN A 46 -13.64 16.04 5.12
CA GLN A 46 -12.91 17.28 5.36
C GLN A 46 -13.83 18.32 6.00
N ASP A 47 -13.36 18.92 7.10
CA ASP A 47 -14.01 20.05 7.75
C ASP A 47 -13.24 21.33 7.43
N GLU A 48 -13.96 22.42 7.14
CA GLU A 48 -13.35 23.72 6.84
C GLU A 48 -12.50 24.20 8.03
N GLY A 49 -11.26 24.62 7.75
CA GLY A 49 -10.33 25.08 8.77
C GLY A 49 -9.64 23.98 9.60
N VAL A 50 -9.96 22.70 9.39
CA VAL A 50 -9.32 21.58 10.11
C VAL A 50 -8.39 20.81 9.16
N PRO A 51 -7.06 20.76 9.41
CA PRO A 51 -6.14 19.98 8.60
C PRO A 51 -6.47 18.48 8.62
N MET A 52 -6.59 17.88 7.44
CA MET A 52 -6.75 16.43 7.26
C MET A 52 -5.39 15.79 6.97
N LEU A 53 -5.01 14.78 7.75
CA LEU A 53 -3.79 14.01 7.55
C LEU A 53 -4.13 12.57 7.14
N VAL A 54 -3.54 12.12 6.03
CA VAL A 54 -3.60 10.72 5.59
C VAL A 54 -2.24 10.09 5.83
N VAL A 55 -2.22 8.96 6.53
CA VAL A 55 -0.98 8.21 6.79
C VAL A 55 -0.62 7.41 5.55
N GLU A 56 0.55 7.68 4.96
CA GLU A 56 1.11 6.86 3.90
C GLU A 56 1.65 5.56 4.51
N THR A 57 0.93 4.45 4.30
CA THR A 57 1.25 3.17 4.97
C THR A 57 2.23 2.30 4.19
N ALA A 58 2.48 2.60 2.91
CA ALA A 58 3.42 1.87 2.07
C ALA A 58 3.92 2.72 0.90
N LEU A 59 5.14 2.43 0.45
CA LEU A 59 5.70 3.06 -0.74
C LEU A 59 5.06 2.51 -2.03
N PRO A 60 4.87 3.34 -3.07
CA PRO A 60 4.33 2.91 -4.37
C PRO A 60 5.09 1.72 -5.00
N ALA A 61 6.41 1.65 -4.80
CA ALA A 61 7.27 0.57 -5.29
C ALA A 61 6.83 -0.84 -4.85
N LYS A 62 6.08 -0.94 -3.74
CA LYS A 62 5.54 -2.21 -3.24
C LYS A 62 4.32 -2.70 -4.03
N PHE A 63 3.68 -1.83 -4.83
CA PHE A 63 2.42 -2.09 -5.53
C PHE A 63 2.42 -1.57 -6.98
N SER A 64 3.55 -1.75 -7.69
CA SER A 64 3.81 -1.21 -9.04
C SER A 64 2.67 -1.42 -10.04
N ALA A 65 2.04 -2.61 -10.07
CA ALA A 65 0.98 -2.92 -11.04
C ALA A 65 -0.20 -1.94 -11.00
N THR A 66 -0.64 -1.52 -9.80
CA THR A 66 -1.75 -0.56 -9.66
C THR A 66 -1.34 0.85 -10.07
N LEU A 67 -0.07 1.23 -9.88
CA LEU A 67 0.46 2.50 -10.38
C LEU A 67 0.49 2.50 -11.91
N VAL A 68 0.97 1.42 -12.54
CA VAL A 68 0.96 1.28 -14.00
C VAL A 68 -0.47 1.35 -14.55
N GLU A 69 -1.43 0.69 -13.92
CA GLU A 69 -2.85 0.78 -14.30
C GLU A 69 -3.39 2.23 -14.19
N ALA A 70 -3.08 2.94 -13.11
CA ALA A 70 -3.62 4.26 -12.85
C ALA A 70 -3.00 5.36 -13.73
N ILE A 71 -1.68 5.32 -13.92
CA ILE A 71 -0.89 6.43 -14.48
C ILE A 71 0.11 6.00 -15.55
N ALA A 72 0.14 4.73 -15.95
CA ALA A 72 1.04 4.18 -16.98
C ALA A 72 2.54 4.40 -16.69
N GLN A 73 2.91 4.47 -15.41
CA GLN A 73 4.30 4.62 -14.96
C GLN A 73 4.63 3.62 -13.85
N GLU A 74 5.81 3.02 -13.95
CA GLU A 74 6.37 2.25 -12.84
C GLU A 74 6.98 3.20 -11.80
N PRO A 75 6.69 3.00 -10.50
CA PRO A 75 7.35 3.75 -9.45
C PRO A 75 8.83 3.37 -9.36
N PRO A 76 9.73 4.33 -9.08
CA PRO A 76 11.15 4.05 -8.92
C PRO A 76 11.38 3.14 -7.71
N ARG A 77 12.43 2.30 -7.80
CA ARG A 77 12.91 1.55 -6.63
C ARG A 77 13.57 2.50 -5.64
N PRO A 78 13.41 2.27 -4.32
CA PRO A 78 14.18 2.98 -3.32
C PRO A 78 15.69 2.82 -3.55
N PRO A 79 16.50 3.86 -3.30
CA PRO A 79 17.96 3.77 -3.41
C PRO A 79 18.53 2.58 -2.63
N GLY A 80 19.40 1.79 -3.27
CA GLY A 80 20.02 0.59 -2.68
C GLY A 80 19.21 -0.70 -2.80
N SER A 81 18.05 -0.66 -3.46
CA SER A 81 17.20 -1.82 -3.75
C SER A 81 17.01 -2.12 -5.25
N GLU A 82 17.80 -1.49 -6.12
CA GLU A 82 17.69 -1.61 -7.59
C GLU A 82 17.99 -3.02 -8.13
N ASP A 83 18.68 -3.83 -7.34
CA ASP A 83 19.00 -5.23 -7.64
C ASP A 83 18.27 -6.23 -6.76
N LEU A 84 17.35 -5.78 -5.89
CA LEU A 84 16.72 -6.61 -4.86
C LEU A 84 16.10 -7.88 -5.45
N GLU A 85 15.37 -7.77 -6.57
CA GLU A 85 14.74 -8.92 -7.24
C GLU A 85 15.74 -9.89 -7.89
N ARG A 86 16.97 -9.45 -8.16
CA ARG A 86 18.04 -10.28 -8.76
C ARG A 86 18.87 -11.03 -7.71
N ARG A 87 18.77 -10.67 -6.43
CA ARG A 87 19.56 -11.30 -5.36
C ARG A 87 19.10 -12.76 -5.14
N PRO A 88 20.01 -13.68 -4.78
CA PRO A 88 19.64 -15.05 -4.44
C PRO A 88 18.60 -15.08 -3.31
N GLN A 89 17.50 -15.79 -3.54
CA GLN A 89 16.46 -15.98 -2.52
C GLN A 89 16.75 -17.28 -1.75
N ARG A 90 16.82 -17.18 -0.42
CA ARG A 90 16.98 -18.33 0.47
C ARG A 90 15.66 -18.60 1.18
N PHE A 91 15.02 -19.71 0.83
CA PHE A 91 13.77 -20.15 1.44
C PHE A 91 13.67 -21.69 1.41
N THR A 92 12.78 -22.22 2.24
CA THR A 92 12.44 -23.65 2.27
C THR A 92 10.97 -23.80 1.93
N VAL A 93 10.66 -24.60 0.91
CA VAL A 93 9.27 -24.89 0.52
C VAL A 93 8.66 -25.90 1.48
N MET A 94 7.46 -25.61 1.97
CA MET A 94 6.71 -26.48 2.87
C MET A 94 5.27 -26.64 2.42
N LYS A 95 4.69 -27.81 2.71
CA LYS A 95 3.24 -28.00 2.67
C LYS A 95 2.59 -27.22 3.84
N PRO A 96 1.30 -26.87 3.76
CA PRO A 96 0.58 -26.24 4.87
C PRO A 96 0.33 -27.26 6.00
N ASP A 97 1.40 -27.63 6.70
CA ASP A 97 1.44 -28.62 7.77
C ASP A 97 2.09 -28.01 9.01
N VAL A 98 1.31 -27.96 10.09
CA VAL A 98 1.72 -27.31 11.34
C VAL A 98 2.82 -28.08 12.06
N ASP A 99 2.84 -29.40 11.97
CA ASP A 99 3.83 -30.23 12.68
C ASP A 99 5.16 -30.22 11.94
N ALA A 100 5.13 -30.21 10.60
CA ALA A 100 6.32 -29.98 9.78
C ALA A 100 6.95 -28.60 10.05
N LEU A 101 6.13 -27.54 10.17
CA LEU A 101 6.63 -26.20 10.51
C LEU A 101 7.27 -26.15 11.90
N LYS A 102 6.61 -26.73 12.92
CA LYS A 102 7.17 -26.81 14.29
C LYS A 102 8.51 -27.55 14.32
N ALA A 103 8.59 -28.69 13.62
CA ALA A 103 9.82 -29.47 13.53
C ALA A 103 10.95 -28.66 12.87
N TYR A 104 10.65 -27.96 11.77
CA TYR A 104 11.62 -27.11 11.10
C TYR A 104 12.15 -25.98 11.99
N ILE A 105 11.25 -25.26 12.69
CA ILE A 105 11.64 -24.22 13.65
C ILE A 105 12.58 -24.81 14.71
N THR A 106 12.22 -25.95 15.30
CA THR A 106 13.02 -26.61 16.35
C THR A 106 14.41 -27.02 15.86
N GLN A 107 14.57 -27.35 14.58
CA GLN A 107 15.86 -27.73 13.99
C GLN A 107 16.74 -26.52 13.60
N HIS A 108 16.20 -25.30 13.60
CA HIS A 108 16.86 -24.07 13.11
C HIS A 108 16.82 -22.92 14.13
N VAL A 109 16.62 -23.23 15.41
CA VAL A 109 16.86 -22.32 16.54
C VAL A 109 18.29 -22.41 17.03
#